data_AF-A0A3D4HX07-F1
#
_entry.id   AF-A0A3D4HX07-F1
#
_cell.length_a   1.000
_cell.length_b   1.000
_cell.length_c   1.000
_cell.angle_alpha   90.00
_cell.angle_beta   90.00
_cell.angle_gamma   90.00
#
_symmetry.space_group_name_H-M   'P 1'
#
loop_
_entity.id
_entity.type
_entity.pdbx_description
1 polymer ?
#
loop_
_entity_poly.entity_id
_entity_poly.type
_entity_poly.pdbx_seq_one_letter_code
_entity_poly.pdbx_strand_id
1 'polypeptide(L)'
;MLTLEKAQEMVAAVVERENQPSEEPEITVSPEKLNSLSEVARYLKVSENRIRHWEKSFSQILSNHRNQYNHRMFTDADVKILERIKFLQDSRLYTREGIMARITGKVKNASANANAGADRAYQQKLLVALNTLASEIKSLRREVREDLKGEMKKELDHLTLLLFPPKKEKKWYQFFR
;
A
#
# COMPACT_ATOMS: atom_id res chain seq x y z
N MET A 1 -24.98 29.81 66.21
CA MET A 1 -25.08 28.43 66.73
C MET A 1 -25.52 27.54 65.59
N LEU A 2 -24.64 26.69 65.05
CA LEU A 2 -25.03 25.69 64.07
C LEU A 2 -25.91 24.68 64.81
N THR A 3 -27.18 24.53 64.42
CA THR A 3 -28.07 23.54 65.05
C THR A 3 -27.64 22.14 64.63
N LEU A 4 -27.75 21.19 65.56
CA LEU A 4 -27.35 19.80 65.38
C LEU A 4 -28.02 19.17 64.14
N GLU A 5 -29.25 19.59 63.85
CA GLU A 5 -30.02 19.20 62.66
C GLU A 5 -29.36 19.67 61.36
N LYS A 6 -28.86 20.91 61.32
CA LYS A 6 -28.21 21.46 60.12
C LYS A 6 -26.85 20.81 59.84
N ALA A 7 -26.16 20.38 60.90
CA ALA A 7 -24.93 19.59 60.75
C ALA A 7 -25.23 18.18 60.22
N GLN A 8 -26.30 17.54 60.70
CA GLN A 8 -26.74 16.22 60.21
C GLN A 8 -27.21 16.26 58.75
N GLU A 9 -27.91 17.32 58.35
CA GLU A 9 -28.37 17.52 56.98
C GLU A 9 -27.20 17.75 56.00
N MET A 10 -26.17 18.49 56.42
CA MET A 10 -24.95 18.66 55.63
C MET A 10 -24.16 17.35 55.49
N VAL A 11 -24.13 16.50 56.52
CA VAL A 11 -23.48 15.19 56.46
C VAL A 11 -24.28 14.24 55.56
N ALA A 12 -25.61 14.23 55.65
CA ALA A 12 -26.47 13.43 54.77
C ALA A 12 -26.30 13.85 53.30
N ALA A 13 -26.25 15.14 53.01
CA ALA A 13 -26.04 15.66 51.66
C ALA A 13 -24.63 15.37 51.10
N VAL A 14 -23.62 15.16 51.95
CA VAL A 14 -22.28 14.75 51.53
C VAL A 14 -22.24 13.24 51.24
N VAL A 15 -22.89 12.43 52.08
CA VAL A 15 -22.96 10.97 51.89
C VAL A 15 -23.79 10.59 50.66
N GLU A 16 -24.85 11.33 50.34
CA GLU A 16 -25.63 11.15 49.10
C GLU A 16 -24.83 11.54 47.84
N ARG A 17 -23.88 12.48 47.96
CA ARG A 17 -22.96 12.84 46.85
C ARG A 17 -21.84 11.83 46.67
N GLU A 18 -21.40 11.13 47.73
CA GLU A 18 -20.42 10.04 47.64
C GLU A 18 -21.02 8.72 47.12
N ASN A 19 -22.33 8.53 47.27
CA ASN A 19 -23.05 7.34 46.76
C ASN A 19 -23.77 7.55 45.43
N GLN A 20 -23.52 8.67 44.74
CA GLN A 20 -23.84 8.77 43.32
C GLN A 20 -22.89 7.82 42.58
N PRO A 21 -23.37 6.79 41.85
CA PRO A 21 -22.51 6.03 40.97
C PRO A 21 -21.87 7.04 40.02
N SER A 22 -20.56 7.19 40.12
CA SER A 22 -19.78 7.89 39.13
C SER A 22 -20.11 7.25 37.79
N GLU A 23 -20.86 7.97 36.95
CA GLU A 23 -20.91 7.74 35.51
C GLU A 23 -19.50 8.02 34.97
N GLU A 24 -18.57 7.13 35.29
CA GLU A 24 -17.42 6.88 34.44
C GLU A 24 -18.01 6.63 33.05
N PRO A 25 -17.54 7.32 32.00
CA PRO A 25 -18.03 7.03 30.67
C PRO A 25 -17.76 5.55 30.43
N GLU A 26 -18.82 4.74 30.43
CA GLU A 26 -18.78 3.39 29.92
C GLU A 26 -18.12 3.51 28.56
N ILE A 27 -16.88 3.01 28.46
CA ILE A 27 -16.24 2.83 27.18
C ILE A 27 -17.10 1.78 26.52
N THR A 28 -18.10 2.22 25.77
CA THR A 28 -18.81 1.39 24.82
C THR A 28 -17.74 0.96 23.84
N VAL A 29 -17.14 -0.20 24.11
CA VAL A 29 -16.24 -0.86 23.17
C VAL A 29 -17.15 -1.16 21.99
N SER A 30 -17.16 -0.23 21.02
CA SER A 30 -17.91 -0.42 19.78
C SER A 30 -17.46 -1.75 19.21
N PRO A 31 -18.40 -2.64 18.82
CA PRO A 31 -18.03 -3.92 18.25
C PRO A 31 -17.06 -3.63 17.09
N GLU A 32 -15.89 -4.27 17.11
CA GLU A 32 -14.88 -4.10 16.06
C GLU A 32 -15.57 -4.12 14.71
N LYS A 33 -15.45 -3.03 13.95
CA LYS A 33 -16.24 -2.86 12.74
C LYS A 33 -15.77 -3.90 11.72
N LEU A 34 -16.63 -4.87 11.43
CA LEU A 34 -16.39 -5.88 10.43
C LEU A 34 -16.81 -5.33 9.05
N ASN A 35 -15.84 -5.26 8.14
CA ASN A 35 -16.04 -4.75 6.79
C ASN A 35 -16.20 -5.93 5.80
N SER A 36 -17.14 -5.82 4.89
CA SER A 36 -17.33 -6.79 3.81
C SER A 36 -16.27 -6.63 2.70
N LEU A 37 -16.07 -7.67 1.89
CA LEU A 37 -15.11 -7.63 0.78
C LEU A 37 -15.32 -6.42 -0.16
N SER A 38 -16.57 -6.12 -0.51
CA SER A 38 -16.92 -5.03 -1.41
C SER A 38 -16.65 -3.66 -0.77
N GLU A 39 -16.89 -3.50 0.53
CA GLU A 39 -16.55 -2.27 1.26
C GLU A 39 -15.04 -2.04 1.30
N VAL A 40 -14.27 -3.09 1.61
CA VAL A 40 -12.80 -3.02 1.63
C VAL A 40 -12.25 -2.68 0.23
N ALA A 41 -12.83 -3.26 -0.82
CA ALA A 41 -12.48 -2.96 -2.22
C ALA A 41 -12.70 -1.49 -2.56
N ARG A 42 -13.85 -0.93 -2.18
CA ARG A 42 -14.18 0.48 -2.39
C ARG A 42 -13.26 1.40 -1.58
N TYR A 43 -12.99 1.07 -0.33
CA TYR A 43 -12.09 1.83 0.54
C TYR A 43 -10.67 1.90 -0.03
N LEU A 44 -10.11 0.74 -0.42
CA LEU A 44 -8.76 0.65 -0.98
C LEU A 44 -8.66 1.05 -2.47
N LYS A 45 -9.80 1.33 -3.12
CA LYS A 45 -9.91 1.63 -4.56
C LYS A 45 -9.26 0.56 -5.43
N VAL A 46 -9.51 -0.71 -5.10
CA VAL A 46 -9.02 -1.88 -5.84
C VAL A 46 -10.17 -2.80 -6.24
N SER A 47 -9.95 -3.67 -7.22
CA SER A 47 -10.95 -4.68 -7.57
C SER A 47 -11.07 -5.74 -6.48
N GLU A 48 -12.27 -6.29 -6.28
CA GLU A 48 -12.49 -7.39 -5.33
C GLU A 48 -11.62 -8.61 -5.63
N ASN A 49 -11.37 -8.90 -6.92
CA ASN A 49 -10.50 -9.99 -7.32
C ASN A 49 -9.06 -9.81 -6.81
N ARG A 50 -8.57 -8.56 -6.75
CA ARG A 50 -7.26 -8.26 -6.17
C ARG A 50 -7.23 -8.59 -4.68
N ILE A 51 -8.31 -8.27 -3.94
CA ILE A 51 -8.41 -8.62 -2.52
C ILE A 51 -8.50 -10.12 -2.32
N ARG A 52 -9.31 -10.84 -3.11
CA ARG A 52 -9.37 -12.32 -3.07
C ARG A 52 -7.99 -12.95 -3.33
N HIS A 53 -7.23 -12.39 -4.26
CA HIS A 53 -5.86 -12.84 -4.51
C HIS A 53 -4.92 -12.57 -3.33
N TRP A 54 -5.06 -11.41 -2.66
CA TRP A 54 -4.31 -11.11 -1.44
C TRP A 54 -4.69 -12.01 -0.28
N GLU A 55 -5.97 -12.31 -0.09
CA GLU A 55 -6.45 -13.24 0.93
C GLU A 55 -5.78 -14.62 0.78
N LYS A 56 -5.70 -15.14 -0.45
CA LYS A 56 -4.99 -16.39 -0.73
C LYS A 56 -3.48 -16.29 -0.49
N SER A 57 -2.88 -15.17 -0.89
CA SER A 57 -1.41 -15.00 -0.88
C SER A 57 -0.85 -14.68 0.51
N PHE A 58 -1.66 -14.05 1.37
CA PHE A 58 -1.29 -13.56 2.70
C PHE A 58 -2.19 -14.13 3.80
N SER A 59 -2.77 -15.31 3.57
CA SER A 59 -3.67 -15.99 4.52
C SER A 59 -3.06 -16.21 5.90
N GLN A 60 -1.74 -16.26 6.00
CA GLN A 60 -0.99 -16.45 7.25
C GLN A 60 -1.06 -15.25 8.20
N ILE A 61 -1.39 -14.05 7.70
CA ILE A 61 -1.46 -12.81 8.51
C ILE A 61 -2.84 -12.18 8.58
N LEU A 62 -3.76 -12.60 7.72
CA LEU A 62 -5.13 -12.09 7.70
C LEU A 62 -6.03 -12.97 8.57
N SER A 63 -6.94 -12.36 9.32
CA SER A 63 -7.90 -13.07 10.17
C SER A 63 -8.90 -13.86 9.33
N ASN A 64 -9.24 -15.09 9.72
CA ASN A 64 -10.20 -15.94 8.98
C ASN A 64 -11.65 -15.74 9.44
N HIS A 65 -12.04 -14.51 9.80
CA HIS A 65 -13.39 -14.26 10.30
C HIS A 65 -14.44 -14.44 9.20
N ARG A 66 -15.50 -15.20 9.50
CA ARG A 66 -16.63 -15.44 8.60
C ARG A 66 -17.93 -15.13 9.31
N ASN A 67 -18.90 -14.60 8.58
CA ASN A 67 -20.23 -14.36 9.12
C ASN A 67 -21.06 -15.67 9.16
N GLN A 68 -22.29 -15.56 9.69
CA GLN A 68 -23.27 -16.66 9.72
C GLN A 68 -23.64 -17.25 8.35
N TYR A 69 -23.43 -16.49 7.26
CA TYR A 69 -23.65 -16.91 5.88
C TYR A 69 -22.37 -17.41 5.19
N ASN A 70 -21.30 -17.66 5.97
CA ASN A 70 -20.00 -18.13 5.48
C ASN A 70 -19.28 -17.16 4.53
N HIS A 71 -19.65 -15.87 4.53
CA HIS A 71 -18.93 -14.82 3.81
C HIS A 71 -17.75 -14.32 4.62
N ARG A 72 -16.62 -14.06 3.94
CA ARG A 72 -15.42 -13.47 4.54
C ARG A 72 -15.71 -12.05 5.02
N MET A 73 -15.36 -11.76 6.27
CA MET A 73 -15.40 -10.43 6.85
C MET A 73 -13.97 -10.01 7.24
N PHE A 74 -13.69 -8.72 7.14
CA PHE A 74 -12.39 -8.14 7.42
C PHE A 74 -12.47 -7.26 8.65
N THR A 75 -11.57 -7.49 9.61
CA THR A 75 -11.39 -6.61 10.76
C THR A 75 -10.70 -5.32 10.34
N ASP A 76 -10.77 -4.28 11.17
CA ASP A 76 -9.99 -3.06 10.92
C ASP A 76 -8.48 -3.32 10.88
N ALA A 77 -8.00 -4.33 11.61
CA ALA A 77 -6.60 -4.78 11.54
C ALA A 77 -6.28 -5.37 10.16
N ASP A 78 -7.17 -6.21 9.60
CA ASP A 78 -6.99 -6.75 8.25
C ASP A 78 -6.95 -5.62 7.21
N VAL A 79 -7.82 -4.61 7.34
CA VAL A 79 -7.84 -3.46 6.42
C VAL A 79 -6.50 -2.71 6.44
N LYS A 80 -5.92 -2.47 7.62
CA LYS A 80 -4.59 -1.84 7.74
C LYS A 80 -3.48 -2.69 7.11
N ILE A 81 -3.54 -4.02 7.27
CA ILE A 81 -2.59 -4.93 6.64
C ILE A 81 -2.74 -4.87 5.11
N LEU A 82 -3.96 -4.92 4.59
CA LEU A 82 -4.24 -4.84 3.16
C LEU A 82 -3.81 -3.49 2.54
N GLU A 83 -3.98 -2.38 3.28
CA GLU A 83 -3.46 -1.08 2.89
C GLU A 83 -1.93 -1.10 2.76
N ARG A 84 -1.24 -1.74 3.70
CA ARG A 84 0.21 -1.89 3.65
C ARG A 84 0.66 -2.77 2.50
N ILE A 85 -0.02 -3.89 2.25
CA ILE A 85 0.22 -4.76 1.09
C ILE A 85 0.08 -3.97 -0.20
N LYS A 86 -1.01 -3.20 -0.34
CA LYS A 86 -1.26 -2.35 -1.50
C LYS A 86 -0.09 -1.40 -1.75
N PHE A 87 0.33 -0.65 -0.73
CA PHE A 87 1.44 0.29 -0.84
C PHE A 87 2.73 -0.39 -1.29
N LEU A 88 3.08 -1.53 -0.70
CA LEU A 88 4.31 -2.26 -1.03
C LEU A 88 4.27 -2.87 -2.42
N GLN A 89 3.13 -3.42 -2.84
CA GLN A 89 3.00 -4.02 -4.17
C GLN A 89 2.95 -2.95 -5.26
N ASP A 90 2.27 -1.83 -5.03
CA ASP A 90 2.18 -0.71 -5.97
C ASP A 90 3.57 -0.06 -6.19
N SER A 91 4.49 -0.15 -5.21
CA SER A 91 5.88 0.30 -5.38
C SER A 91 6.67 -0.53 -6.40
N ARG A 92 6.24 -1.78 -6.68
CA ARG A 92 6.93 -2.76 -7.54
C ARG A 92 8.37 -3.11 -7.15
N LEU A 93 8.77 -2.79 -5.92
CA LEU A 93 10.11 -3.06 -5.39
C LEU A 93 10.21 -4.37 -4.61
N TYR A 94 9.07 -4.96 -4.24
CA TYR A 94 9.01 -6.11 -3.36
C TYR A 94 8.36 -7.31 -4.03
N THR A 95 8.96 -8.49 -3.84
CA THR A 95 8.31 -9.77 -4.10
C THR A 95 7.28 -10.07 -3.01
N ARG A 96 6.37 -11.02 -3.24
CA ARG A 96 5.39 -11.48 -2.24
C ARG A 96 6.07 -11.81 -0.90
N GLU A 97 7.19 -12.52 -0.94
CA GLU A 97 7.96 -12.90 0.24
C GLU A 97 8.59 -11.69 0.94
N GLY A 98 9.10 -10.73 0.17
CA GLY A 98 9.60 -9.46 0.71
C GLY A 98 8.51 -8.64 1.41
N ILE A 99 7.29 -8.61 0.86
CA ILE A 99 6.12 -7.99 1.50
C ILE A 99 5.81 -8.69 2.82
N MET A 100 5.76 -10.02 2.81
CA MET A 100 5.50 -10.85 3.98
C MET A 100 6.51 -10.62 5.11
N ALA A 101 7.80 -10.58 4.76
CA ALA A 101 8.88 -10.29 5.71
C ALA A 101 8.80 -8.88 6.30
N ARG A 102 8.41 -7.89 5.48
CA ARG A 102 8.24 -6.50 5.93
C ARG A 102 7.06 -6.31 6.87
N ILE A 103 5.93 -6.97 6.62
CA ILE A 103 4.74 -6.87 7.46
C ILE A 103 4.94 -7.58 8.81
N THR A 104 5.57 -8.76 8.81
CA THR A 104 5.80 -9.56 10.03
C THR A 104 6.96 -9.04 10.90
N GLY A 105 7.65 -7.97 10.50
CA GLY A 105 8.81 -7.46 11.22
C GLY A 105 10.03 -8.40 11.23
N LYS A 106 10.00 -9.49 10.44
CA LYS A 106 11.13 -10.43 10.29
C LYS A 106 12.32 -9.81 9.58
N VAL A 107 12.13 -8.68 8.91
CA VAL A 107 13.22 -7.77 8.57
C VAL A 107 13.69 -7.14 9.87
N LYS A 108 14.51 -7.86 10.64
CA LYS A 108 15.30 -7.28 11.73
C LYS A 108 15.93 -6.02 11.14
N ASN A 109 15.63 -4.86 11.70
CA ASN A 109 16.45 -3.69 11.45
C ASN A 109 17.87 -4.11 11.81
N ALA A 110 18.73 -4.34 10.81
CA ALA A 110 20.12 -4.75 10.99
C ALA A 110 20.92 -3.74 11.84
N SER A 111 20.31 -2.60 12.20
CA SER A 111 20.81 -1.61 13.13
C SER A 111 20.73 -2.00 14.62
N ALA A 112 20.00 -3.07 15.00
CA ALA A 112 19.67 -3.28 16.41
C ALA A 112 20.55 -4.27 17.19
N ASN A 113 21.46 -5.04 16.58
CA ASN A 113 22.33 -5.96 17.33
C ASN A 113 23.73 -6.15 16.69
N ALA A 114 24.70 -5.46 17.29
CA ALA A 114 26.09 -5.84 17.55
C ALA A 114 26.80 -6.88 16.64
N ASN A 115 27.46 -6.39 15.58
CA ASN A 115 28.81 -6.75 15.08
C ASN A 115 29.24 -5.75 13.98
N ALA A 116 29.41 -4.49 14.37
CA ALA A 116 29.29 -3.32 13.48
C ALA A 116 30.45 -3.05 12.48
N GLY A 117 31.54 -3.81 12.49
CA GLY A 117 32.71 -3.55 11.63
C GLY A 117 32.67 -4.26 10.28
N ALA A 118 32.62 -5.59 10.31
CA ALA A 118 32.59 -6.42 9.10
C ALA A 118 31.25 -6.32 8.35
N ASP A 119 30.14 -6.25 9.09
CA ASP A 119 28.80 -6.11 8.52
C ASP A 119 28.62 -4.76 7.83
N ARG A 120 29.24 -3.68 8.32
CA ARG A 120 29.13 -2.35 7.70
C ARG A 120 29.88 -2.27 6.37
N ALA A 121 31.07 -2.86 6.29
CA ALA A 121 31.84 -2.93 5.04
C ALA A 121 31.13 -3.81 3.99
N TYR A 122 30.55 -4.94 4.41
CA TYR A 122 29.74 -5.79 3.54
C TYR A 122 28.47 -5.08 3.07
N GLN A 123 27.75 -4.41 3.98
CA GLN A 123 26.56 -3.61 3.66
C GLN A 123 26.90 -2.48 2.67
N GLN A 124 28.04 -1.81 2.84
CA GLN A 124 28.50 -0.77 1.90
C GLN A 124 28.76 -1.35 0.50
N LYS A 125 29.47 -2.48 0.41
CA LYS A 125 29.70 -3.17 -0.87
C LYS A 125 28.39 -3.58 -1.53
N LEU A 126 27.45 -4.12 -0.74
CA LEU A 126 26.13 -4.50 -1.22
C LEU A 126 25.33 -3.29 -1.73
N LEU A 127 25.38 -2.15 -1.02
CA LEU A 127 24.73 -0.91 -1.46
C LEU A 127 25.31 -0.37 -2.77
N VAL A 128 26.63 -0.40 -2.93
CA VAL A 128 27.29 0.00 -4.18
C VAL A 128 26.84 -0.93 -5.32
N ALA A 129 26.89 -2.24 -5.12
CA ALA A 129 26.45 -3.22 -6.11
C ALA A 129 24.96 -3.06 -6.48
N LEU A 130 24.09 -2.77 -5.52
CA LEU A 130 22.68 -2.50 -5.79
C LEU A 130 22.47 -1.21 -6.59
N ASN A 131 23.23 -0.15 -6.29
CA ASN A 131 23.15 1.10 -7.03
C ASN A 131 23.68 0.95 -8.46
N THR A 132 24.77 0.20 -8.67
CA THR A 132 25.27 -0.09 -10.02
C THR A 132 24.24 -0.90 -10.80
N LEU A 133 23.69 -1.97 -10.23
CA LEU A 133 22.62 -2.76 -10.85
C LEU A 133 21.38 -1.90 -11.16
N ALA A 134 20.97 -1.02 -10.25
CA ALA A 134 19.84 -0.13 -10.48
C ALA A 134 20.10 0.85 -11.64
N SER A 135 21.34 1.34 -11.76
CA SER A 135 21.74 2.21 -12.88
C SER A 135 21.75 1.46 -14.21
N GLU A 136 22.23 0.22 -14.24
CA GLU A 136 22.23 -0.67 -15.41
C GLU A 136 20.81 -1.02 -15.86
N ILE A 137 19.92 -1.35 -14.93
CA ILE A 137 18.50 -1.60 -15.22
C ILE A 137 17.85 -0.34 -15.85
N LYS A 138 18.21 0.85 -15.35
CA LYS A 138 17.68 2.11 -15.87
C LYS A 138 18.23 2.43 -17.26
N SER A 139 19.51 2.18 -17.54
CA SER A 139 20.09 2.37 -18.88
C SER A 139 19.49 1.38 -19.88
N LEU A 140 19.40 0.10 -19.53
CA LEU A 140 18.80 -0.94 -20.37
C LEU A 140 17.34 -0.60 -20.71
N ARG A 141 16.55 -0.14 -19.73
CA ARG A 141 15.17 0.30 -19.98
C ARG A 141 15.09 1.51 -20.93
N ARG A 142 16.08 2.41 -20.91
CA ARG A 142 16.13 3.57 -21.81
C ARG A 142 16.47 3.12 -23.23
N GLU A 143 17.46 2.26 -23.38
CA GLU A 143 17.87 1.68 -24.66
C GLU A 143 16.70 0.96 -25.34
N VAL A 144 16.10 -0.01 -24.66
CA VAL A 144 14.91 -0.74 -25.17
C VAL A 144 13.78 0.20 -25.57
N ARG A 145 13.57 1.30 -24.84
CA ARG A 145 12.55 2.30 -25.19
C ARG A 145 12.89 3.05 -26.48
N GLU A 146 14.13 3.48 -26.64
CA GLU A 146 14.54 4.23 -27.83
C GLU A 146 14.61 3.33 -29.06
N ASP A 147 15.03 2.08 -28.92
CA ASP A 147 14.99 1.07 -29.99
C ASP A 147 13.56 0.84 -30.47
N LEU A 148 12.63 0.59 -29.53
CA LEU A 148 11.22 0.38 -29.86
C LEU A 148 10.59 1.60 -30.54
N LYS A 149 10.91 2.82 -30.07
CA LYS A 149 10.47 4.05 -30.74
C LYS A 149 11.05 4.18 -32.14
N GLY A 150 12.32 3.84 -32.32
CA GLY A 150 13.02 3.90 -33.59
C GLY A 150 12.42 2.92 -34.61
N GLU A 151 12.16 1.70 -34.17
CA GLU A 151 11.52 0.66 -34.97
C GLU A 151 10.09 1.07 -35.38
N MET A 152 9.25 1.45 -34.41
CA MET A 152 7.89 1.95 -34.70
C MET A 152 7.90 3.16 -35.64
N LYS A 153 8.87 4.07 -35.51
CA LYS A 153 8.98 5.22 -36.41
C LYS A 153 9.33 4.79 -37.83
N LYS A 154 10.27 3.85 -38.02
CA LYS A 154 10.60 3.32 -39.35
C LYS A 154 9.41 2.61 -39.99
N GLU A 155 8.68 1.81 -39.22
CA GLU A 155 7.45 1.18 -39.70
C GLU A 155 6.40 2.22 -40.09
N LEU A 156 6.21 3.26 -39.27
CA LEU A 156 5.29 4.35 -39.58
C LEU A 156 5.71 5.14 -40.83
N ASP A 157 6.99 5.46 -40.97
CA ASP A 157 7.55 6.14 -42.15
C ASP A 157 7.40 5.28 -43.42
N HIS A 158 7.58 3.96 -43.29
CA HIS A 158 7.35 3.03 -44.40
C HIS A 158 5.88 2.94 -44.80
N LEU A 159 4.98 2.78 -43.82
CA LEU A 159 3.54 2.73 -44.06
C LEU A 159 3.01 4.04 -44.63
N THR A 160 3.52 5.18 -44.15
CA THR A 160 3.16 6.49 -44.71
C THR A 160 3.63 6.63 -46.15
N LEU A 161 4.80 6.12 -46.51
CA LEU A 161 5.28 6.12 -47.90
C LEU A 161 4.42 5.23 -48.81
N LEU A 162 3.92 4.10 -48.31
CA LEU A 162 3.04 3.18 -49.06
C LEU A 162 1.62 3.73 -49.24
N LEU A 163 1.02 4.25 -48.16
CA LEU A 163 -0.36 4.73 -48.14
C LEU A 163 -0.50 6.15 -48.72
N PHE A 164 0.51 6.99 -48.49
CA PHE A 164 0.52 8.41 -48.88
C PHE A 164 1.84 8.75 -49.60
N PRO A 165 2.07 8.18 -50.81
CA PRO A 165 3.29 8.45 -51.55
C PRO A 165 3.40 9.95 -51.86
N PRO A 166 4.59 10.57 -51.68
CA PRO A 166 4.76 11.99 -51.94
C PRO A 166 4.47 12.30 -53.42
N LYS A 167 3.74 13.40 -53.67
CA LYS A 167 3.51 13.87 -55.05
C LYS A 167 4.86 14.17 -55.70
N LYS A 168 5.14 13.54 -56.83
CA LYS A 168 6.32 13.86 -57.65
C LYS A 168 6.17 15.30 -58.14
N GLU A 169 7.05 16.19 -57.71
CA GLU A 169 7.12 17.54 -58.25
C GLU A 169 7.41 17.47 -59.76
N LYS A 170 6.65 18.25 -60.55
CA LYS A 170 6.89 18.34 -61.99
C LYS A 170 8.26 19.00 -62.20
N LYS A 171 9.16 18.30 -62.88
CA LYS A 171 10.45 18.87 -63.26
C LYS A 171 10.19 20.04 -64.22
N TRP A 172 10.89 21.15 -64.01
CA TRP A 172 10.69 22.38 -64.79
C TRP A 172 10.76 22.17 -66.33
N TYR A 173 11.58 21.22 -66.80
CA TYR A 173 11.68 20.84 -68.20
C TYR A 173 10.42 20.17 -68.80
N GLN A 174 9.48 19.69 -67.99
CA GLN A 174 8.22 19.09 -68.45
C GLN A 174 7.17 20.13 -68.88
N PHE A 175 7.43 21.43 -68.64
CA PHE A 175 6.55 22.52 -69.04
C PHE A 175 6.86 23.09 -70.43
N PHE A 176 7.97 22.69 -71.05
CA PHE A 176 8.41 23.18 -72.37
C PHE A 176 8.26 22.14 -73.49
N ARG A 177 7.29 21.22 -73.37
CA ARG A 177 6.95 20.23 -74.41
C ARG A 177 5.51 20.37 -74.86
#